data_AF-A0A4Q3ASW0-F1
#
_entry.id   AF-A0A4Q3ASW0-F1
#
_cell.length_a   1.000
_cell.length_b   1.000
_cell.length_c   1.000
_cell.angle_alpha   90.00
_cell.angle_beta   90.00
_cell.angle_gamma   90.00
#
_symmetry.space_group_name_H-M   'P 1'
#
loop_
_entity.id
_entity.type
_entity.pdbx_description
1 polymer ?
#
loop_
_entity_poly.entity_id
_entity_poly.type
_entity_poly.pdbx_seq_one_letter_code
_entity_poly.pdbx_strand_id
1 'polypeptide(L)'
;MRDLESITRELDLLEKTQADLAGVASRQDDQRRHDLIGLRLRLSAQIAAVGDAANPLFAGLEDAETARIYRSKYSQMRSAAALHQANWPAVLLGERPDEYRASALAVREANRDFVAWMRATLRTLKR
;
A
#
# COMPACT_ATOMS: atom_id res chain seq x y z
N MET A 1 2.63 20.67 -11.14
CA MET A 1 2.22 20.96 -9.74
C MET A 1 0.97 20.19 -9.31
N ARG A 2 -0.14 20.22 -10.06
CA ARG A 2 -1.36 19.43 -9.74
C ARG A 2 -1.10 17.93 -9.58
N ASP A 3 -0.19 17.36 -10.39
CA ASP A 3 0.13 15.93 -10.33
C ASP A 3 0.80 15.53 -9.00
N LEU A 4 1.69 16.39 -8.47
CA LEU A 4 2.39 16.13 -7.20
C LEU A 4 1.44 16.22 -5.99
N GLU A 5 0.45 17.11 -6.05
CA GLU A 5 -0.61 17.20 -5.03
C GLU A 5 -1.53 15.98 -5.09
N SER A 6 -1.91 15.55 -6.29
CA SER A 6 -2.70 14.33 -6.48
C SER A 6 -1.99 13.11 -5.93
N ILE A 7 -0.70 12.92 -6.25
CA ILE A 7 0.08 11.79 -5.71
C ILE A 7 0.18 11.88 -4.18
N THR A 8 0.41 13.07 -3.63
CA THR A 8 0.49 13.24 -2.16
C THR A 8 -0.82 12.83 -1.49
N ARG A 9 -1.97 13.25 -2.05
CA ARG A 9 -3.29 12.86 -1.56
C ARG A 9 -3.50 11.35 -1.62
N GLU A 10 -3.12 10.69 -2.71
CA GLU A 10 -3.25 9.24 -2.82
C GLU A 10 -2.37 8.48 -1.82
N LEU A 11 -1.19 9.02 -1.48
CA LEU A 11 -0.33 8.46 -0.43
C LEU A 11 -0.98 8.63 0.96
N ASP A 12 -1.59 9.78 1.26
CA ASP A 12 -2.32 9.99 2.52
C ASP A 12 -3.47 8.99 2.69
N LEU A 13 -4.23 8.76 1.61
CA LEU A 13 -5.34 7.79 1.59
C LEU A 13 -4.84 6.34 1.72
N LEU A 14 -3.68 6.02 1.15
CA LEU A 14 -3.04 4.71 1.30
C LEU A 14 -2.64 4.45 2.76
N GLU A 15 -1.97 5.41 3.40
CA GLU A 15 -1.60 5.31 4.82
C GLU A 15 -2.81 5.20 5.73
N LYS A 16 -3.87 5.99 5.46
CA LYS A 16 -5.13 5.88 6.19
C LYS A 16 -5.74 4.49 6.07
N THR A 17 -5.80 3.93 4.86
CA THR A 17 -6.35 2.59 4.63
C THR A 17 -5.55 1.51 5.38
N GLN A 18 -4.23 1.67 5.50
CA GLN A 18 -3.40 0.76 6.29
C GLN A 18 -3.61 0.90 7.79
N ALA A 19 -3.81 2.12 8.29
CA ALA A 19 -4.17 2.37 9.67
C ALA A 19 -5.52 1.72 10.02
N ASP A 20 -6.51 1.87 9.14
CA ASP A 20 -7.83 1.24 9.27
C ASP A 20 -7.71 -0.30 9.30
N LEU A 21 -6.90 -0.90 8.41
CA LEU A 21 -6.63 -2.35 8.41
C LEU A 21 -5.98 -2.82 9.71
N ALA A 22 -5.01 -2.08 10.24
CA ALA A 22 -4.37 -2.41 11.50
C ALA A 22 -5.36 -2.31 12.68
N GLY A 23 -6.26 -1.32 12.65
CA GLY A 23 -7.32 -1.16 13.65
C GLY A 23 -8.36 -2.28 13.62
N VAL A 24 -8.73 -2.79 12.44
CA VAL A 24 -9.63 -3.94 12.33
C VAL A 24 -8.95 -5.24 12.72
N ALA A 25 -7.65 -5.38 12.48
CA ALA A 25 -6.92 -6.59 12.85
C ALA A 25 -6.88 -6.88 14.37
N SER A 26 -7.00 -5.85 15.22
CA SER A 26 -7.02 -6.00 16.68
C SER A 26 -8.42 -6.28 17.28
N ARG A 27 -9.48 -6.22 16.47
CA ARG A 27 -10.85 -6.48 16.91
C ARG A 27 -11.11 -7.98 17.09
N GLN A 28 -12.12 -8.31 17.91
CA GLN A 28 -12.57 -9.70 18.15
C GLN A 28 -14.07 -9.89 17.90
N ASP A 29 -14.78 -8.86 17.41
CA ASP A 29 -16.21 -8.95 17.11
C ASP A 29 -16.51 -9.65 15.77
N ASP A 30 -17.76 -10.09 15.61
CA ASP A 30 -18.23 -10.81 14.41
C ASP A 30 -18.18 -9.94 13.15
N GLN A 31 -18.28 -8.61 13.30
CA GLN A 31 -18.23 -7.65 12.20
C GLN A 31 -16.82 -7.51 11.60
N ARG A 32 -15.79 -7.89 12.34
CA ARG A 32 -14.37 -7.84 11.91
C ARG A 32 -14.14 -8.46 10.54
N ARG A 33 -14.71 -9.63 10.26
CA ARG A 33 -14.46 -10.35 9.00
C ARG A 33 -14.99 -9.56 7.81
N HIS A 34 -16.20 -9.01 7.93
CA HIS A 34 -16.82 -8.17 6.91
C HIS A 34 -16.00 -6.90 6.66
N ASP A 35 -15.61 -6.20 7.74
CA ASP A 35 -14.84 -4.96 7.64
C ASP A 35 -13.46 -5.21 7.01
N LEU A 36 -12.83 -6.34 7.33
CA LEU A 36 -11.53 -6.73 6.77
C LEU A 36 -11.61 -7.05 5.27
N ILE A 37 -12.70 -7.66 4.79
CA ILE A 37 -12.93 -7.85 3.35
C ILE A 37 -13.07 -6.49 2.66
N GLY A 38 -13.90 -5.59 3.20
CA GLY A 38 -14.08 -4.25 2.64
C GLY A 38 -12.78 -3.44 2.58
N LEU A 39 -12.00 -3.48 3.66
CA LEU A 39 -10.72 -2.78 3.73
C LEU A 39 -9.66 -3.37 2.79
N ARG A 40 -9.67 -4.68 2.51
CA ARG A 40 -8.78 -5.30 1.52
C ARG A 40 -9.08 -4.81 0.11
N LEU A 41 -10.36 -4.75 -0.26
CA LEU A 41 -10.77 -4.19 -1.55
C LEU A 41 -10.33 -2.73 -1.67
N ARG A 42 -10.54 -1.95 -0.60
CA ARG A 42 -10.09 -0.55 -0.52
C ARG A 42 -8.57 -0.43 -0.66
N LEU A 43 -7.79 -1.30 -0.01
CA LEU A 43 -6.33 -1.30 -0.14
C LEU A 43 -5.90 -1.53 -1.59
N SER A 44 -6.48 -2.53 -2.25
CA SER A 44 -6.15 -2.84 -3.65
C SER A 44 -6.52 -1.68 -4.59
N ALA A 45 -7.68 -1.06 -4.37
CA ALA A 45 -8.10 0.13 -5.12
C ALA A 45 -7.14 1.31 -4.88
N GLN A 46 -6.71 1.53 -3.63
CA GLN A 46 -5.83 2.63 -3.29
C GLN A 46 -4.40 2.43 -3.84
N ILE A 47 -3.90 1.20 -3.87
CA ILE A 47 -2.62 0.89 -4.54
C ILE A 47 -2.71 1.21 -6.03
N ALA A 48 -3.82 0.85 -6.69
CA ALA A 48 -4.04 1.18 -8.09
C ALA A 48 -4.11 2.69 -8.31
N ALA A 49 -4.86 3.43 -7.49
CA ALA A 49 -4.98 4.88 -7.57
C ALA A 49 -3.62 5.61 -7.42
N VAL A 50 -2.75 5.14 -6.51
CA VAL A 50 -1.38 5.64 -6.41
C VAL A 50 -0.60 5.39 -7.71
N GLY A 51 -0.72 4.19 -8.28
CA GLY A 51 -0.09 3.87 -9.56
C GLY A 51 -0.59 4.75 -10.69
N ASP A 52 -1.89 4.97 -10.80
CA ASP A 52 -2.49 5.80 -11.85
C ASP A 52 -2.02 7.26 -11.74
N ALA A 53 -1.88 7.78 -10.52
CA ALA A 53 -1.36 9.12 -10.28
C ALA A 53 0.16 9.25 -10.52
N ALA A 54 0.95 8.24 -10.12
CA ALA A 54 2.41 8.32 -10.11
C ALA A 54 3.06 7.81 -11.40
N ASN A 55 2.50 6.78 -12.06
CA ASN A 55 3.10 6.18 -13.25
C ASN A 55 3.42 7.19 -14.37
N PRO A 56 2.52 8.14 -14.73
CA PRO A 56 2.83 9.11 -15.78
C PRO A 56 4.01 10.02 -15.41
N LEU A 57 4.07 10.46 -14.14
CA LEU A 57 5.15 11.31 -13.65
C LEU A 57 6.50 10.58 -13.76
N PHE A 58 6.61 9.37 -13.21
CA PHE A 58 7.88 8.63 -13.20
C PHE A 58 8.25 8.05 -14.57
N ALA A 59 7.31 7.86 -15.48
CA ALA A 59 7.60 7.48 -16.87
C ALA A 59 8.19 8.65 -17.68
N GLY A 60 7.86 9.89 -17.32
CA GLY A 60 8.36 11.10 -17.98
C GLY A 60 9.63 11.70 -17.36
N LEU A 61 10.19 11.11 -16.30
CA LEU A 61 11.43 11.61 -15.69
C LEU A 61 12.64 11.27 -16.56
N GLU A 62 13.52 12.25 -16.77
CA GLU A 62 14.84 12.03 -17.39
C GLU A 62 15.76 11.18 -16.50
N ASP A 63 15.57 11.26 -15.18
CA ASP A 63 16.29 10.46 -14.20
C ASP A 63 15.81 8.99 -14.22
N ALA A 64 16.51 8.19 -15.03
CA ALA A 64 16.28 6.76 -15.19
C ALA A 64 16.47 5.97 -13.88
N GLU A 65 17.33 6.43 -12.96
CA GLU A 65 17.55 5.76 -11.69
C GLU A 65 16.34 5.94 -10.78
N THR A 66 15.85 7.17 -10.63
CA THR A 66 14.62 7.44 -9.86
C THR A 66 13.43 6.67 -10.40
N ALA A 67 13.25 6.63 -11.73
CA ALA A 67 12.18 5.86 -12.37
C ALA A 67 12.30 4.35 -12.10
N ARG A 68 13.53 3.80 -12.08
CA ARG A 68 13.80 2.39 -11.76
C ARG A 68 13.49 2.08 -10.29
N ILE A 69 13.89 2.94 -9.36
CA ILE A 69 13.61 2.77 -7.93
C ILE A 69 12.09 2.82 -7.67
N TYR A 70 11.37 3.75 -8.31
CA TYR A 70 9.91 3.80 -8.26
C TYR A 70 9.30 2.45 -8.65
N ARG A 71 9.61 1.95 -9.85
CA ARG A 71 9.06 0.68 -10.36
C ARG A 71 9.35 -0.49 -9.42
N SER A 72 10.56 -0.55 -8.88
CA SER A 72 10.97 -1.60 -7.94
C SER A 72 10.15 -1.55 -6.65
N LYS A 73 10.08 -0.38 -5.99
CA LYS A 73 9.35 -0.24 -4.73
C LYS A 73 7.84 -0.40 -4.90
N TYR A 74 7.26 0.15 -5.97
CA TYR A 74 5.85 -0.01 -6.29
C TYR A 74 5.50 -1.48 -6.54
N SER A 75 6.32 -2.19 -7.32
CA SER A 75 6.16 -3.63 -7.56
C SER A 75 6.24 -4.44 -6.27
N GLN A 76 7.22 -4.14 -5.41
CA GLN A 76 7.40 -4.82 -4.11
C GLN A 76 6.17 -4.66 -3.21
N MET A 77 5.68 -3.42 -3.05
CA MET A 77 4.48 -3.12 -2.28
C MET A 77 3.25 -3.87 -2.80
N ARG A 78 3.02 -3.82 -4.12
CA ARG A 78 1.87 -4.46 -4.76
C ARG A 78 1.92 -5.98 -4.65
N SER A 79 3.12 -6.56 -4.80
CA SER A 79 3.35 -8.00 -4.69
C SER A 79 3.13 -8.50 -3.25
N ALA A 80 3.63 -7.75 -2.25
CA ALA A 80 3.40 -8.08 -0.84
C ALA A 80 1.91 -8.08 -0.51
N ALA A 81 1.16 -7.06 -0.96
CA ALA A 81 -0.29 -6.97 -0.73
C ALA A 81 -1.05 -8.12 -1.41
N ALA A 82 -0.74 -8.43 -2.67
CA ALA A 82 -1.36 -9.51 -3.42
C ALA A 82 -1.07 -10.88 -2.77
N LEU A 83 0.18 -11.14 -2.39
CA LEU A 83 0.59 -12.39 -1.74
C LEU A 83 -0.13 -12.58 -0.40
N HIS A 84 -0.23 -11.53 0.41
CA HIS A 84 -0.99 -11.58 1.66
C HIS A 84 -2.47 -11.89 1.42
N GLN A 85 -3.11 -11.23 0.45
CA GLN A 85 -4.52 -11.47 0.15
C GLN A 85 -4.77 -12.88 -0.40
N ALA A 86 -3.85 -13.42 -1.20
CA ALA A 86 -3.93 -14.78 -1.74
C ALA A 86 -3.77 -15.85 -0.65
N ASN A 87 -2.79 -15.67 0.26
CA ASN A 87 -2.49 -16.66 1.30
C ASN A 87 -3.47 -16.63 2.47
N TRP A 88 -4.18 -15.52 2.69
CA TRP A 88 -5.04 -15.33 3.86
C TRP A 88 -6.49 -15.01 3.47
N PRO A 89 -7.21 -15.90 2.77
CA PRO A 89 -8.64 -15.72 2.54
C PRO A 89 -9.39 -15.58 3.88
N ALA A 90 -10.44 -14.77 3.90
CA ALA A 90 -11.12 -14.37 5.14
C ALA A 90 -11.67 -15.56 5.96
N VAL A 91 -11.89 -16.70 5.32
CA VAL A 91 -12.33 -17.96 5.94
C VAL A 91 -11.25 -18.65 6.78
N LEU A 92 -9.96 -18.42 6.50
CA LEU A 92 -8.82 -19.01 7.23
C LEU A 92 -8.31 -18.10 8.36
N LEU A 93 -8.97 -16.97 8.61
CA LEU A 93 -8.60 -16.04 9.67
C LEU A 93 -8.84 -16.68 11.04
N GLY A 94 -7.75 -17.04 11.72
CA GLY A 94 -7.75 -17.65 13.05
C GLY A 94 -7.04 -19.00 13.12
N GLU A 95 -6.79 -19.66 11.99
CA GLU A 95 -6.15 -20.98 11.97
C GLU A 95 -4.64 -20.92 12.23
N ARG A 96 -3.97 -19.86 11.74
CA ARG A 96 -2.52 -19.65 11.86
C ARG A 96 -2.17 -18.20 12.19
N PRO A 97 -2.39 -17.77 13.44
CA PRO A 97 -2.27 -16.37 13.82
C PRO A 97 -0.86 -15.79 13.61
N ASP A 98 0.19 -16.59 13.82
CA ASP A 98 1.58 -16.14 13.69
C ASP A 98 1.99 -15.92 12.23
N GLU A 99 1.67 -16.87 11.35
CA GLU A 99 1.94 -16.75 9.91
C GLU A 99 1.14 -15.58 9.29
N TYR A 100 -0.11 -15.40 9.71
CA TYR A 100 -0.93 -14.25 9.31
C TYR A 100 -0.28 -12.94 9.75
N ARG A 101 0.17 -12.86 11.01
CA ARG A 101 0.81 -11.67 11.56
C ARG A 101 2.11 -11.35 10.83
N ALA A 102 2.95 -12.35 10.55
CA ALA A 102 4.18 -12.19 9.79
C ALA A 102 3.90 -11.66 8.38
N SER A 103 2.90 -12.21 7.70
CA SER A 103 2.50 -11.75 6.38
C SER A 103 1.94 -10.33 6.39
N ALA A 104 1.11 -9.98 7.38
CA ALA A 104 0.60 -8.62 7.54
C ALA A 104 1.71 -7.62 7.84
N LEU A 105 2.73 -8.01 8.61
CA LEU A 105 3.92 -7.18 8.87
C LEU A 105 4.70 -6.90 7.59
N ALA A 106 4.95 -7.92 6.76
CA ALA A 106 5.64 -7.75 5.47
C ALA A 106 4.91 -6.76 4.55
N VAL A 107 3.56 -6.80 4.52
CA VAL A 107 2.76 -5.80 3.79
C VAL A 107 2.97 -4.40 4.37
N ARG A 108 2.92 -4.24 5.70
CA ARG A 108 3.11 -2.93 6.34
C ARG A 108 4.50 -2.35 6.09
N GLU A 109 5.54 -3.18 6.15
CA GLU A 109 6.91 -2.75 5.89
C GLU A 109 7.09 -2.30 4.43
N ALA A 110 6.66 -3.12 3.46
CA ALA A 110 6.77 -2.78 2.03
C ALA A 110 6.03 -1.48 1.70
N ASN A 111 4.85 -1.28 2.31
CA ASN A 111 4.09 -0.04 2.16
C ASN A 111 4.78 1.16 2.80
N ARG A 112 5.24 1.05 4.06
CA ARG A 112 5.94 2.12 4.75
C ARG A 112 7.17 2.56 3.98
N ASP A 113 7.96 1.61 3.50
CA ASP A 113 9.19 1.87 2.77
C ASP A 113 8.94 2.52 1.41
N PHE A 114 7.84 2.15 0.73
CA PHE A 114 7.41 2.80 -0.50
C PHE A 114 6.94 4.24 -0.24
N VAL A 115 6.04 4.45 0.74
CA VAL A 115 5.49 5.78 1.06
C VAL A 115 6.59 6.73 1.53
N ALA A 116 7.48 6.28 2.42
CA ALA A 116 8.59 7.09 2.90
C ALA A 116 9.50 7.56 1.76
N TRP A 117 9.86 6.63 0.86
CA TRP A 117 10.64 6.96 -0.33
C TRP A 117 9.90 7.94 -1.24
N MET A 118 8.64 7.66 -1.59
CA MET A 118 7.82 8.54 -2.43
C MET A 118 7.74 9.95 -1.86
N ARG A 119 7.50 10.11 -0.55
CA ARG A 119 7.45 11.41 0.10
C ARG A 119 8.78 12.15 0.03
N ALA A 120 9.91 11.46 0.16
CA ALA A 120 11.23 12.06 0.01
C ALA A 120 11.45 12.55 -1.43
N THR A 121 11.17 11.69 -2.42
CA THR A 121 11.31 11.99 -3.84
C THR A 121 10.39 13.12 -4.31
N LEU A 122 9.14 13.15 -3.86
CA LEU A 122 8.22 14.25 -4.21
C LEU A 122 8.68 15.59 -3.62
N ARG A 123 9.40 15.61 -2.48
CA ARG A 123 9.98 16.86 -1.95
C ARG A 123 11.16 17.34 -2.78
N THR A 124 11.96 16.43 -3.34
CA THR A 124 13.08 16.82 -4.20
C THR A 124 12.58 17.33 -5.55
N LEU A 125 11.54 16.72 -6.12
CA LEU A 125 10.93 17.15 -7.39
C LEU A 125 10.12 18.46 -7.30
N LYS A 126 9.76 18.91 -6.09
CA LYS A 126 9.10 20.21 -5.86
C LYS A 126 10.08 21.39 -5.82
N ARG A 127 11.38 21.12 -5.67
CA ARG A 127 12.44 22.14 -5.65
C ARG A 127 12.92 22.39 -7.07
#